data_AF-A0A3N4JL50-F1
#
_entry.id   AF-A0A3N4JL50-F1
#
_cell.length_a   1.000
_cell.length_b   1.000
_cell.length_c   1.000
_cell.angle_alpha   90.00
_cell.angle_beta   90.00
_cell.angle_gamma   90.00
#
_symmetry.space_group_name_H-M   'P 1'
#
loop_
_entity.id
_entity.type
_entity.pdbx_description
1 polymer ?
#
loop_
_entity_poly.entity_id
_entity_poly.type
_entity_poly.pdbx_seq_one_letter_code
_entity_poly.pdbx_strand_id
1 'polypeptide(L)' 'LLSSQPDFQAQKCQLQETQEVAGYMVIFYPVYHCMLNFVEYFWGRAKVYTRAHSEY' A
#
# COMPACT_ATOMS: atom_id res chain seq x y z
N LEU A 1 -4.90 -24.49 11.34
CA LEU A 1 -6.18 -25.06 11.79
C LEU A 1 -7.10 -24.08 12.53
N LEU A 2 -6.65 -22.88 12.90
CA LEU A 2 -7.54 -21.80 13.40
C LEU A 2 -7.95 -20.82 12.28
N SER A 3 -6.99 -20.43 11.43
CA SER A 3 -7.23 -19.53 10.29
C SER A 3 -8.23 -20.04 9.25
N SER A 4 -8.53 -21.34 9.23
CA SER A 4 -9.47 -21.96 8.30
C SER A 4 -10.90 -22.01 8.83
N GLN A 5 -11.13 -21.57 10.07
CA GLN A 5 -12.48 -21.53 10.63
C GLN A 5 -13.31 -20.41 9.97
N PRO A 6 -14.63 -20.60 9.76
CA PRO A 6 -15.45 -19.66 8.99
C PRO A 6 -15.52 -18.25 9.58
N ASP A 7 -15.54 -18.13 10.91
CA ASP A 7 -15.52 -16.87 11.64
C ASP A 7 -14.23 -16.09 11.40
N PHE A 8 -13.07 -16.76 11.43
CA PHE A 8 -11.78 -16.14 11.12
C PHE A 8 -11.67 -15.72 9.64
N GLN A 9 -12.27 -16.47 8.72
CA GLN A 9 -12.32 -16.11 7.30
C GLN A 9 -13.31 -14.97 7.01
N ALA A 10 -14.38 -14.85 7.80
CA ALA A 10 -15.38 -13.80 7.67
C ALA A 10 -14.95 -12.47 8.34
N GLN A 11 -14.06 -12.53 9.33
CA GLN A 11 -13.59 -11.33 10.04
C GLN A 11 -12.72 -10.47 9.13
N LYS A 12 -13.15 -9.21 8.93
CA LYS A 12 -12.36 -8.22 8.19
C LYS A 12 -11.11 -7.83 8.99
N CYS A 13 -10.05 -7.45 8.27
CA CYS A 13 -8.87 -6.88 8.91
C CYS A 13 -9.23 -5.55 9.58
N GLN A 14 -8.69 -5.29 10.77
CA GLN A 14 -8.91 -4.03 11.50
C GLN A 14 -8.58 -2.80 10.65
N LEU A 15 -7.55 -2.87 9.81
CA LEU A 15 -7.19 -1.78 8.90
C LEU A 15 -8.31 -1.51 7.90
N GLN A 16 -8.90 -2.56 7.31
CA GLN A 16 -10.03 -2.42 6.39
C GLN A 16 -11.24 -1.80 7.10
N GLU A 17 -11.60 -2.27 8.30
CA GLU A 17 -12.71 -1.72 9.08
C GLU A 17 -12.50 -0.23 9.40
N THR A 18 -11.28 0.15 9.80
CA THR A 18 -10.94 1.54 10.11
C THR A 18 -11.06 2.45 8.87
N GLN A 19 -10.62 1.97 7.71
CA GLN A 19 -10.73 2.73 6.45
C GLN A 19 -12.19 2.87 6.00
N GLU A 20 -12.99 1.80 6.10
CA GLU A 20 -14.42 1.81 5.75
C GLU A 20 -15.20 2.80 6.65
N VAL A 21 -14.95 2.80 7.96
CA VAL A 21 -15.59 3.73 8.92
C VAL A 21 -15.19 5.18 8.64
N ALA A 22 -13.94 5.42 8.26
CA ALA A 22 -13.48 6.77 7.91
C ALA A 22 -13.96 7.25 6.52
N GLY A 23 -14.54 6.36 5.70
CA GLY A 23 -15.01 6.68 4.35
C GLY A 23 -13.89 6.90 3.33
N TYR A 24 -12.69 6.35 3.57
CA TYR A 24 -11.57 6.50 2.65
C TYR A 24 -11.72 5.63 1.40
N MET A 25 -11.29 6.17 0.26
CA MET A 25 -11.18 5.42 -1.00
C MET A 25 -9.81 4.74 -1.06
N VAL A 26 -9.81 3.42 -1.22
CA VAL A 26 -8.60 2.60 -1.33
C VAL A 26 -8.39 2.20 -2.78
N ILE A 27 -7.20 2.46 -3.31
CA ILE A 27 -6.79 2.04 -4.65
C ILE A 27 -5.99 0.74 -4.52
N PHE A 28 -6.49 -0.34 -5.11
CA PHE A 28 -5.81 -1.62 -5.15
C PHE A 28 -4.93 -1.72 -6.40
N TYR A 29 -3.64 -2.05 -6.20
CA TYR A 29 -2.69 -2.26 -7.28
C TYR A 29 -2.48 -3.76 -7.55
N PRO A 30 -2.23 -4.16 -8.81
CA PRO A 30 -1.84 -5.52 -9.13
C PRO A 30 -0.54 -5.92 -8.43
N VAL A 31 -0.49 -7.15 -7.91
CA VAL A 31 0.71 -7.70 -7.27
C VAL A 31 1.83 -7.79 -8.32
N TYR A 32 3.04 -7.34 -7.95
CA TYR A 32 4.25 -7.29 -8.80
C TYR A 32 4.29 -6.21 -9.91
N HIS A 33 3.34 -5.29 -9.94
CA HIS A 33 3.37 -4.16 -10.87
C HIS A 33 3.74 -2.85 -10.16
N CYS A 34 4.95 -2.79 -9.58
CA CYS A 34 5.43 -1.63 -8.80
C CYS A 34 5.43 -0.31 -9.60
N MET A 35 5.58 -0.39 -10.92
CA MET A 35 5.54 0.78 -11.82
C MET A 35 4.19 1.50 -11.81
N LEU A 36 3.10 0.82 -11.44
CA LEU A 36 1.78 1.43 -11.35
C LEU A 36 1.58 2.17 -10.02
N ASN A 37 2.39 1.88 -9.00
CA ASN A 37 2.28 2.55 -7.71
C ASN A 37 2.85 3.97 -7.80
N PHE A 38 1.98 4.97 -7.61
CA PHE A 38 2.37 6.38 -7.59
C PHE A 38 3.50 6.67 -6.58
N VAL A 39 3.50 5.99 -5.44
CA VAL A 39 4.54 6.17 -4.40
C VAL A 39 5.91 5.78 -4.95
N GLU A 40 6.04 4.64 -5.62
CA GLU A 40 7.32 4.20 -6.21
C GLU A 40 7.83 5.19 -7.27
N TYR A 41 6.93 5.70 -8.11
CA TYR A 41 7.28 6.74 -9.08
C TYR A 41 7.86 7.99 -8.40
N PHE A 42 7.16 8.50 -7.38
CA PHE A 42 7.60 9.69 -6.64
C PHE A 42 8.97 9.48 -5.98
N TRP A 43 9.16 8.33 -5.32
CA TRP A 43 10.42 7.98 -4.67
C TRP A 43 11.57 7.83 -5.67
N GLY A 44 11.31 7.27 -6.86
CA GLY A 44 12.30 7.21 -7.94
C GLY A 44 12.77 8.60 -8.35
N ARG A 45 11.85 9.54 -8.54
CA ARG A 45 12.17 10.93 -8.88
C ARG A 45 12.92 11.65 -7.77
N ALA A 46 12.49 11.47 -6.51
CA ALA A 46 13.16 12.04 -5.35
C ALA A 46 14.61 11.56 -5.26
N LYS A 47 14.87 10.27 -5.43
CA LYS A 47 16.24 9.71 -5.43
C LYS A 47 17.12 10.31 -6.52
N VAL A 48 16.60 10.47 -7.74
CA VAL A 48 17.35 11.10 -8.85
C VAL A 48 17.68 12.54 -8.51
N TYR A 49 16.71 13.30 -8.02
CA TYR A 49 16.92 14.69 -7.61
C TYR A 49 17.98 14.80 -6.51
N THR A 50 17.86 14.01 -5.45
CA THR A 50 18.83 14.00 -4.34
C THR A 50 20.21 13.64 -4.84
N ARG A 51 20.37 12.63 -5.71
CA ARG A 51 21.68 12.26 -6.28
C ARG A 51 22.31 13.39 -7.10
N ALA A 52 21.51 14.13 -7.85
CA ALA A 52 21.99 15.22 -8.69
C ALA A 52 22.39 16.48 -7.90
N HIS A 53 21.82 16.67 -6.70
CA HIS A 53 22.01 17.87 -5.87
C HIS A 53 22.65 17.57 -4.52
N SER A 54 23.11 16.34 -4.29
CA SER A 54 23.87 16.00 -3.08
C SER A 54 25.32 16.33 -3.35
N GLU A 55 25.84 17.35 -2.64
CA GLU A 55 27.25 17.74 -2.65
C GLU A 55 28.08 16.78 -1.77
N TYR A 56 28.15 15.51 -2.15
CA TYR A 56 29.02 14.53 -1.54
C TYR A 56 30.20 14.18 -2.45
#